data_AF-A0A662VD21-F1
#
_entry.id   AF-A0A662VD21-F1
#
_cell.length_a   1.000
_cell.length_b   1.000
_cell.length_c   1.000
_cell.angle_alpha   90.00
_cell.angle_beta   90.00
_cell.angle_gamma   90.00
#
_symmetry.space_group_name_H-M   'P 1'
#
loop_
_entity.id
_entity.type
_entity.pdbx_description
1 polymer ?
#
loop_
_entity_poly.entity_id
_entity_poly.type
_entity_poly.pdbx_seq_one_letter_code
_entity_poly.pdbx_strand_id
1 'polypeptide(L)'
;MVFRWNPKWSRRKFIYEGMEIETCVDLITGLILCPICTDIDNVCPEGKGDTQVVPEKAAYFFTVQDLIEHIKAHATSSWERKRVPIAIEEGGEESEEE
;
A
#
# COMPACT_ATOMS: atom_id res chain seq x y z
N MET A 1 -21.15 -6.44 17.70
CA MET A 1 -20.42 -7.42 16.87
C MET A 1 -19.26 -6.68 16.22
N VAL A 2 -18.01 -7.07 16.48
CA VAL A 2 -16.85 -6.36 15.91
C VAL A 2 -16.49 -7.04 14.60
N PHE A 3 -16.71 -6.36 13.47
CA PHE A 3 -16.25 -6.83 12.16
C PHE A 3 -14.73 -6.72 12.12
N ARG A 4 -14.03 -7.84 12.33
CA ARG A 4 -12.58 -7.92 12.11
C ARG A 4 -12.32 -8.44 10.71
N TRP A 5 -11.43 -7.78 9.99
CA TRP A 5 -10.95 -8.27 8.70
C TRP A 5 -10.09 -9.51 8.94
N ASN A 6 -10.41 -10.60 8.26
CA ASN A 6 -9.70 -11.87 8.32
C ASN A 6 -9.19 -12.20 6.91
N PRO A 7 -8.08 -11.62 6.45
CA PRO A 7 -7.57 -11.87 5.10
C PRO A 7 -7.08 -13.32 4.95
N LYS A 8 -7.02 -13.77 3.70
CA LYS A 8 -6.41 -15.00 3.23
C LYS A 8 -5.42 -14.66 2.12
N TRP A 9 -4.15 -14.53 2.49
CA TRP A 9 -3.10 -14.17 1.54
C TRP A 9 -2.61 -15.37 0.73
N SER A 10 -2.43 -15.17 -0.57
CA SER A 10 -1.86 -16.15 -1.50
C SER A 10 -0.85 -15.48 -2.43
N ARG A 11 0.29 -16.14 -2.66
CA ARG A 11 1.36 -15.64 -3.53
C ARG A 11 0.94 -15.80 -4.99
N ARG A 12 0.92 -14.71 -5.75
CA ARG A 12 0.55 -14.70 -7.17
C ARG A 12 1.57 -13.90 -7.96
N LYS A 13 1.88 -14.39 -9.16
CA LYS A 13 2.72 -13.72 -10.14
C LYS A 13 1.84 -12.96 -11.13
N PHE A 14 2.14 -11.69 -11.33
CA PHE A 14 1.51 -10.84 -12.32
C PHE A 14 2.52 -10.47 -13.40
N ILE A 15 2.08 -10.54 -14.66
CA ILE A 15 2.86 -10.11 -15.81
C ILE A 15 2.14 -8.91 -16.39
N TYR A 16 2.79 -7.74 -16.39
CA TYR A 16 2.22 -6.52 -16.92
C TYR A 16 3.30 -5.70 -17.62
N GLU A 17 3.08 -5.35 -18.90
CA GLU A 17 4.03 -4.58 -19.73
C GLU A 17 5.47 -5.15 -19.74
N GLY A 18 5.63 -6.47 -19.61
CA GLY A 18 6.94 -7.13 -19.56
C GLY A 18 7.64 -7.11 -18.19
N MET A 19 6.99 -6.57 -17.15
CA MET A 19 7.43 -6.71 -15.76
C MET A 19 6.74 -7.93 -15.10
N GLU A 20 7.55 -8.80 -14.50
CA GLU A 20 7.09 -9.92 -13.68
C GLU A 20 7.16 -9.51 -12.22
N ILE A 21 6.00 -9.42 -11.56
CA ILE A 21 5.89 -9.02 -10.16
C ILE A 21 5.24 -10.16 -9.39
N GLU A 22 5.96 -10.66 -8.39
CA GLU A 22 5.40 -11.61 -7.42
C GLU A 22 4.98 -10.87 -6.16
N THR A 23 3.73 -11.05 -5.75
CA THR A 23 3.20 -10.43 -4.54
C THR A 23 2.09 -11.26 -3.89
N CYS A 24 1.71 -10.88 -2.67
CA CYS A 24 0.58 -11.46 -1.95
C CYS A 24 -0.73 -10.80 -2.37
N VAL A 25 -1.76 -11.62 -2.59
CA VAL A 25 -3.12 -11.20 -2.90
C VAL A 25 -4.08 -11.80 -1.87
N ASP A 26 -4.97 -10.97 -1.34
CA ASP A 26 -6.03 -11.43 -0.47
C ASP A 26 -7.14 -12.08 -1.31
N LEU A 27 -7.42 -13.37 -1.05
CA LEU A 27 -8.43 -14.12 -1.78
C LEU A 27 -9.87 -13.71 -1.45
N ILE A 28 -10.08 -12.99 -0.33
CA ILE A 28 -11.42 -12.58 0.11
C ILE A 28 -11.80 -11.23 -0.49
N THR A 29 -10.93 -10.23 -0.37
CA THR A 29 -11.19 -8.86 -0.83
C THR A 29 -10.59 -8.56 -2.21
N GLY A 30 -9.66 -9.39 -2.69
CA GLY A 30 -8.90 -9.13 -3.91
C GLY A 30 -7.79 -8.09 -3.75
N LEU A 31 -7.52 -7.63 -2.53
CA LEU A 31 -6.48 -6.64 -2.26
C LEU A 31 -5.10 -7.20 -2.57
N ILE A 32 -4.26 -6.35 -3.15
CA ILE A 32 -2.92 -6.69 -3.59
C ILE A 32 -1.93 -5.91 -2.71
N LEU A 33 -0.85 -6.56 -2.30
CA LEU A 33 0.22 -5.92 -1.52
C LEU A 33 1.34 -5.42 -2.42
N CYS A 34 2.06 -4.39 -1.96
CA CYS A 34 3.32 -3.96 -2.58
C CYS A 34 4.51 -4.74 -1.97
N PRO A 35 5.29 -5.48 -2.80
CA PRO A 35 6.44 -6.25 -2.30
C PRO A 35 7.62 -5.38 -1.83
N ILE A 36 7.62 -4.08 -2.13
CA ILE A 36 8.64 -3.13 -1.68
C ILE A 36 8.30 -2.57 -0.29
N CYS A 37 7.02 -2.32 -0.03
CA CYS A 37 6.55 -1.73 1.23
C CYS A 37 6.38 -2.75 2.35
N THR A 38 6.12 -4.01 1.99
CA THR A 38 5.77 -5.05 2.95
C THR A 38 6.53 -6.33 2.62
N ASP A 39 7.05 -6.97 3.68
CA ASP A 39 7.77 -8.23 3.55
C ASP A 39 6.79 -9.35 3.18
N ILE A 40 6.79 -9.73 1.90
CA ILE A 40 5.87 -10.72 1.34
C ILE A 40 6.11 -12.12 1.91
N ASP A 41 7.33 -12.45 2.32
CA ASP A 41 7.65 -13.75 2.92
C ASP A 41 7.08 -13.90 4.34
N ASN A 42 6.93 -12.79 5.06
CA ASN A 42 6.23 -12.78 6.34
C ASN A 42 4.71 -12.94 6.17
N VAL A 43 4.13 -12.29 5.15
CA VAL A 43 2.67 -12.26 4.95
C VAL A 43 2.16 -13.51 4.22
N CYS A 44 2.83 -13.95 3.16
CA CYS A 44 2.48 -15.15 2.40
C CYS A 44 3.74 -15.98 2.07
N PRO A 45 4.28 -16.72 3.05
CA PRO A 45 5.47 -17.55 2.85
C PRO A 45 5.27 -18.60 1.74
N GLU A 46 6.28 -18.74 0.87
CA GLU A 46 6.29 -19.72 -0.21
C GLU A 46 6.07 -21.15 0.31
N GLY A 47 5.06 -21.84 -0.23
CA GLY A 47 4.75 -23.23 0.12
C GLY A 47 3.96 -23.43 1.42
N LYS A 48 3.69 -22.37 2.20
CA LYS A 48 2.67 -22.40 3.26
C LYS A 48 1.36 -21.84 2.70
N GLY A 49 0.25 -22.48 3.06
CA GLY A 49 -1.10 -22.12 2.60
C GLY A 49 -1.55 -20.73 3.08
N ASP A 50 -2.83 -20.43 2.85
CA ASP A 50 -3.41 -19.13 3.15
C ASP A 50 -3.12 -18.65 4.58
N THR A 51 -2.46 -17.50 4.68
CA THR A 51 -2.04 -16.90 5.94
C THR A 51 -2.98 -15.74 6.29
N GLN A 52 -3.30 -15.60 7.59
CA GLN A 52 -4.26 -14.61 8.11
C GLN A 52 -3.57 -13.47 8.87
N VAL A 53 -2.42 -13.00 8.38
CA VAL A 53 -1.68 -11.89 8.98
C VAL A 53 -2.22 -10.58 8.43
N VAL A 54 -2.48 -9.60 9.30
CA VAL A 54 -2.84 -8.24 8.89
C VAL A 54 -1.60 -7.35 9.08
N PRO A 55 -0.90 -6.97 8.00
CA PRO A 55 0.26 -6.09 8.12
C PRO A 55 -0.17 -4.67 8.54
N GLU A 56 0.38 -4.18 9.65
CA GLU A 56 -0.03 -2.91 10.28
C GLU A 56 0.34 -1.65 9.47
N LYS A 57 1.33 -1.74 8.57
CA LYS A 57 1.83 -0.64 7.75
C LYS A 57 1.94 -1.00 6.28
N ALA A 58 0.98 -1.75 5.77
CA ALA A 58 0.92 -2.09 4.36
C ALA A 58 0.09 -1.08 3.56
N ALA A 59 0.52 -0.84 2.32
CA ALA A 59 -0.31 -0.25 1.29
C ALA A 59 -1.04 -1.39 0.54
N TYR A 60 -2.36 -1.24 0.41
CA TYR A 60 -3.22 -2.21 -0.26
C TYR A 60 -3.77 -1.60 -1.55
N PHE A 61 -3.72 -2.37 -2.64
CA PHE A 61 -4.09 -1.92 -3.97
C PHE A 61 -5.24 -2.77 -4.49
N PHE A 62 -6.21 -2.15 -5.17
CA PHE A 62 -7.37 -2.85 -5.75
C PHE A 62 -7.08 -3.41 -7.16
N THR A 63 -6.10 -2.84 -7.86
CA THR A 63 -5.76 -3.23 -9.23
C THR A 63 -4.25 -3.36 -9.40
N VAL A 64 -3.83 -4.17 -10.37
CA VAL A 64 -2.41 -4.34 -10.72
C VAL A 64 -1.82 -3.03 -11.25
N GLN A 65 -2.61 -2.23 -11.97
CA GLN A 65 -2.17 -0.93 -12.50
C GLN A 65 -1.82 0.06 -11.37
N ASP A 66 -2.63 0.12 -10.32
CA ASP A 66 -2.40 0.97 -9.15
C ASP A 66 -1.14 0.55 -8.38
N LEU A 67 -0.93 -0.76 -8.22
CA LEU A 67 0.32 -1.30 -7.68
C LEU A 67 1.54 -0.89 -8.52
N ILE A 68 1.45 -0.95 -9.84
CA ILE A 68 2.56 -0.63 -10.74
C ILE A 68 2.89 0.86 -10.69
N GLU A 69 1.89 1.73 -10.70
CA GLU A 69 2.10 3.18 -10.56
C GLU A 69 2.79 3.49 -9.21
N HIS A 70 2.38 2.80 -8.15
CA HIS A 70 3.03 2.91 -6.84
C HIS A 70 4.47 2.40 -6.84
N ILE A 71 4.76 1.28 -7.50
CA ILE A 71 6.13 0.76 -7.67
C ILE A 71 6.99 1.75 -8.48
N LYS A 72 6.44 2.33 -9.55
CA LYS A 72 7.11 3.39 -10.34
C LYS A 72 7.41 4.61 -9.46
N ALA A 73 6.47 4.99 -8.59
CA ALA A 73 6.67 6.09 -7.64
C ALA A 73 7.83 5.82 -6.67
N HIS A 74 8.08 4.58 -6.24
CA HIS A 74 9.28 4.27 -5.45
C HIS A 74 10.58 4.59 -6.21
N ALA A 75 10.62 4.34 -7.51
CA ALA A 75 11.78 4.63 -8.35
C ALA A 75 11.99 6.14 -8.56
N THR A 76 10.91 6.92 -8.68
CA THR A 76 10.99 8.38 -8.92
C THR A 76 11.05 9.22 -7.63
N SER A 77 10.52 8.73 -6.50
CA SER A 77 10.45 9.48 -5.23
C SER A 77 11.82 9.80 -4.63
N SER A 78 12.89 9.10 -5.04
CA SER A 78 14.26 9.49 -4.71
C SER A 78 14.69 10.83 -5.34
N TRP A 79 14.07 11.24 -6.46
CA TRP A 79 14.40 12.45 -7.22
C TRP A 79 13.54 13.67 -6.85
N GLU A 80 12.33 13.46 -6.34
CA GLU A 80 11.35 14.53 -6.09
C GLU A 80 11.23 14.92 -4.61
N ARG A 81 12.35 14.92 -3.88
CA ARG A 81 12.48 15.71 -2.64
C ARG A 81 12.49 17.23 -2.91
N LYS A 82 11.82 17.69 -3.96
CA LYS A 82 11.50 19.11 -4.16
C LYS A 82 10.29 19.39 -3.28
N ARG A 83 10.60 19.50 -1.99
CA ARG A 83 9.69 19.90 -0.91
C ARG A 83 8.90 21.11 -1.39
N VAL A 84 7.58 20.98 -1.50
CA VAL A 84 6.72 22.15 -1.50
C VAL A 84 6.74 22.63 -0.06
N PRO A 85 7.30 23.82 0.25
CA PRO A 85 7.13 24.37 1.58
C PRO A 85 5.63 24.58 1.78
N ILE A 86 5.07 23.96 2.82
CA ILE A 86 3.78 24.37 3.37
C ILE A 86 4.00 25.80 3.84
N ALA A 87 3.42 26.76 3.11
CA ALA A 87 3.22 28.10 3.63
C ALA A 87 2.21 27.95 4.76
N ILE A 88 2.70 28.07 5.99
CA ILE A 88 1.86 28.23 7.16
C ILE A 88 1.31 29.66 7.03
N GLU A 89 0.05 29.80 6.62
CA GLU A 89 -0.66 31.07 6.79
C GLU A 89 -1.00 31.20 8.28
N GLU A 90 -0.05 31.73 9.05
CA GLU A 90 -0.35 32.37 10.33
C GLU A 90 -0.92 33.77 10.04
N GLY A 91 -2.18 33.96 10.42
CA GLY A 91 -2.92 35.23 10.41
C GLY A 91 -4.41 34.88 10.57
N GLY A 92 -5.02 34.92 11.75
CA GLY A 92 -4.93 35.97 12.76
C GLY A 92 -5.94 37.05 12.39
N GLU A 93 -7.13 37.03 13.00
CA GLU A 93 -7.89 38.22 13.40
C GLU A 93 -9.18 37.83 14.16
N GLU A 94 -9.25 38.38 15.36
CA GLU A 94 -10.37 38.53 16.28
C GLU A 94 -11.66 39.15 15.71
N SER A 95 -12.81 38.84 16.33
CA SER A 95 -13.96 39.75 16.56
C SER A 95 -14.96 39.02 17.48
N GLU A 96 -14.96 39.33 18.79
CA GLU A 96 -15.92 40.20 19.51
C GLU A 96 -17.28 39.51 19.78
N GLU A 97 -17.54 39.11 21.03
CA GLU A 97 -18.37 39.82 22.03
C GLU A 97 -19.87 39.88 21.68
N GLU A 98 -20.67 39.00 22.30
CA GLU A 98 -21.78 39.35 23.23
C GLU A 98 -22.23 38.12 24.04
#